data_AF-A0A1F5CMP6-F1
#
_entry.id   AF-A0A1F5CMP6-F1
#
_cell.length_a   1.000
_cell.length_b   1.000
_cell.length_c   1.000
_cell.angle_alpha   90.00
_cell.angle_beta   90.00
_cell.angle_gamma   90.00
#
_symmetry.space_group_name_H-M   'P 1'
#
loop_
_entity.id
_entity.type
_entity.pdbx_description
1 polymer ?
#
loop_
_entity_poly.entity_id
_entity_poly.type
_entity_poly.pdbx_seq_one_letter_code
_entity_poly.pdbx_strand_id
1 'polypeptide(L)'
;MNQLIRSAILLARGTLMVREVDKDEIRRWRKRGFYSENVLVKLLGKKGYNAVRVPVSNPSLNPLPDIMARKGQHVYAFEVKNASYYAYFPKQQIEKLFRFLHELIPADNQYKHAILAAHLGKRWIFKEVGWQEWEKNRLPEKARILKRDRGNFSAENGG
;
A
#
# COMPACT_ATOMS: atom_id res chain seq x y z
N MET A 1 16.00 15.77 -10.11
CA MET A 1 14.74 14.98 -9.99
C MET A 1 14.63 13.81 -11.00
N ASN A 2 15.75 13.21 -11.43
CA ASN A 2 15.73 12.14 -12.46
C ASN A 2 16.79 11.03 -12.24
N GLN A 3 17.50 11.08 -11.11
CA GLN A 3 18.60 10.13 -10.81
C GLN A 3 18.14 8.88 -10.05
N LEU A 4 17.22 9.02 -9.09
CA LEU A 4 16.76 7.89 -8.27
C LEU A 4 15.90 6.87 -9.04
N ILE A 5 15.14 7.32 -10.05
CA ILE A 5 14.38 6.43 -10.95
C ILE A 5 15.32 5.67 -11.89
N ARG A 6 16.43 6.30 -12.33
CA ARG A 6 17.47 5.62 -13.12
C ARG A 6 18.11 4.48 -12.33
N SER A 7 18.40 4.68 -11.04
CA SER A 7 19.08 3.67 -10.21
C SER A 7 18.24 2.41 -9.97
N ALA A 8 16.93 2.53 -9.77
CA ALA A 8 16.04 1.37 -9.62
C ALA A 8 15.88 0.57 -10.94
N ILE A 9 15.98 1.23 -12.09
CA ILE A 9 15.95 0.60 -13.42
C ILE A 9 17.29 -0.07 -13.75
N LEU A 10 18.41 0.52 -13.32
CA LEU A 10 19.77 0.04 -13.61
C LEU A 10 20.10 -1.28 -12.88
N LEU A 11 19.63 -1.45 -11.64
CA LEU A 11 19.89 -2.65 -10.83
C LEU A 11 19.14 -3.90 -11.32
N ALA A 12 18.08 -3.74 -12.12
CA ALA A 12 17.29 -4.86 -12.64
C ALA A 12 17.79 -5.39 -13.99
N ARG A 13 18.85 -4.82 -14.57
CA ARG A 13 19.27 -5.09 -15.96
C ARG A 13 20.76 -5.36 -16.06
N GLY A 14 21.15 -6.59 -15.74
CA GLY A 14 22.23 -7.24 -16.47
C GLY A 14 21.83 -7.30 -17.95
N THR A 15 22.43 -6.42 -18.75
CA THR A 15 22.63 -6.50 -20.20
C THR A 15 21.44 -6.92 -21.07
N LEU A 16 20.68 -5.94 -21.57
CA LEU A 16 20.27 -5.79 -22.99
C LEU A 16 19.12 -4.78 -23.15
N MET A 17 19.37 -3.77 -23.99
CA MET A 17 18.43 -2.87 -24.67
C MET A 17 17.42 -2.10 -23.81
N VAL A 18 17.69 -0.79 -23.68
CA VAL A 18 16.69 0.24 -23.37
C VAL A 18 15.69 0.28 -24.54
N ARG A 19 14.70 -0.62 -24.53
CA ARG A 19 13.45 -0.37 -25.26
C ARG A 19 12.86 0.90 -24.68
N GLU A 20 12.61 1.86 -25.55
CA GLU A 20 11.85 3.07 -25.30
C GLU A 20 10.56 2.68 -24.56
N VAL A 21 10.51 2.95 -23.25
CA VAL A 21 9.35 2.57 -22.44
C VAL A 21 8.18 3.43 -22.94
N ASP A 22 7.18 2.79 -23.52
CA ASP A 22 5.99 3.44 -24.07
C ASP A 22 5.37 4.38 -23.03
N LYS A 23 5.40 5.69 -23.30
CA LYS A 23 4.87 6.74 -22.43
C LYS A 23 3.39 6.48 -22.10
N ASP A 24 2.64 5.89 -23.04
CA ASP A 24 1.24 5.57 -22.85
C ASP A 24 1.03 4.33 -21.97
N GLU A 25 1.97 3.38 -21.97
CA GLU A 25 1.99 2.29 -21.00
C GLU A 25 2.18 2.82 -19.56
N ILE A 26 3.14 3.75 -19.37
CA ILE A 26 3.38 4.40 -18.08
C ILE A 26 2.14 5.16 -17.60
N ARG A 27 1.51 5.93 -18.50
CA ARG A 27 0.27 6.68 -18.20
C ARG A 27 -0.87 5.74 -17.81
N ARG A 28 -1.09 4.66 -18.57
CA ARG A 28 -2.10 3.64 -18.26
C ARG A 28 -1.83 3.00 -16.90
N TRP A 29 -0.58 2.67 -16.58
CA TRP A 29 -0.20 2.11 -15.29
C TRP A 29 -0.50 3.06 -14.13
N ARG A 30 -0.12 4.35 -14.23
CA ARG A 30 -0.45 5.37 -13.23
C ARG A 30 -1.96 5.55 -13.05
N LYS A 31 -2.71 5.60 -14.15
CA LYS A 31 -4.17 5.71 -14.13
C LYS A 31 -4.82 4.53 -13.41
N ARG A 32 -4.30 3.30 -13.60
CA ARG A 32 -4.78 2.10 -12.89
C ARG A 32 -4.53 2.18 -11.38
N GLY A 33 -3.37 2.65 -10.94
CA GLY A 33 -3.07 2.86 -9.51
C GLY A 33 -4.06 3.84 -8.87
N PHE A 34 -4.19 5.03 -9.46
CA PHE A 34 -5.13 6.06 -9.02
C PHE A 34 -6.59 5.55 -8.97
N TYR A 35 -6.99 4.76 -9.97
CA TYR A 35 -8.31 4.15 -10.02
C TYR A 35 -8.52 3.17 -8.85
N SER A 36 -7.57 2.27 -8.60
CA SER A 36 -7.68 1.30 -7.51
C SER A 36 -7.80 1.95 -6.13
N GLU A 37 -7.05 3.02 -5.88
CA GLU A 37 -7.18 3.76 -4.63
C GLU A 37 -8.58 4.37 -4.46
N ASN A 38 -9.12 5.02 -5.50
CA ASN A 38 -10.47 5.58 -5.46
C ASN A 38 -11.55 4.50 -5.25
N VAL A 39 -11.41 3.35 -5.91
CA VAL A 39 -12.33 2.22 -5.73
C VAL A 39 -12.29 1.71 -4.30
N LEU A 40 -11.10 1.61 -3.69
CA LEU A 40 -10.97 1.18 -2.30
C LEU A 40 -11.59 2.19 -1.33
N VAL A 41 -11.38 3.49 -1.50
CA VAL A 41 -12.04 4.51 -0.68
C VAL A 41 -13.56 4.40 -0.75
N LYS A 42 -14.13 4.24 -1.95
CA LYS A 42 -15.59 4.04 -2.12
C LYS A 42 -16.07 2.75 -1.46
N LEU A 43 -15.30 1.67 -1.56
CA LEU A 43 -15.62 0.39 -0.92
C LEU A 43 -15.65 0.54 0.61
N LEU A 44 -14.63 1.16 1.19
CA LEU A 44 -14.55 1.43 2.63
C LEU A 44 -15.71 2.32 3.10
N GLY A 45 -16.04 3.38 2.34
CA GLY A 45 -17.20 4.23 2.63
C GLY A 45 -18.52 3.45 2.68
N LYS A 46 -18.77 2.57 1.71
CA LYS A 46 -19.94 1.68 1.72
C LYS A 46 -19.99 0.71 2.91
N LYS A 47 -18.85 0.47 3.57
CA LYS A 47 -18.72 -0.40 4.76
C LYS A 47 -18.67 0.39 6.07
N GLY A 48 -19.01 1.69 6.03
CA GLY A 48 -19.12 2.55 7.21
C GLY A 48 -17.81 3.17 7.69
N TYR A 49 -16.78 3.21 6.85
CA TYR A 49 -15.51 3.87 7.18
C TYR A 49 -15.52 5.31 6.65
N ASN A 50 -14.92 6.21 7.41
CA ASN A 50 -14.50 7.51 6.90
C ASN A 50 -13.12 7.32 6.27
N ALA A 51 -13.04 7.32 4.93
CA ALA A 51 -11.83 7.02 4.19
C ALA A 51 -11.44 8.15 3.23
N VAL A 52 -10.15 8.45 3.15
CA VAL A 52 -9.58 9.45 2.24
C VAL A 52 -8.31 8.90 1.59
N ARG A 53 -8.09 9.29 0.34
CA ARG A 53 -6.77 9.11 -0.29
C ARG A 53 -5.83 10.18 0.24
N VAL A 54 -4.57 9.83 0.39
CA VAL A 54 -3.53 10.80 0.70
C VAL A 54 -2.87 11.21 -0.61
N PRO A 55 -3.15 12.42 -1.13
CA PRO A 55 -2.54 12.86 -2.37
C PRO A 55 -1.02 13.06 -2.16
N VAL A 56 -0.22 12.31 -2.90
CA VAL A 56 1.24 12.49 -2.90
C VAL A 56 1.64 13.40 -4.05
N SER A 57 1.96 14.65 -3.75
CA SER A 57 2.91 15.46 -4.51
C SER A 57 4.14 15.69 -3.65
N ASN A 58 4.81 14.62 -3.22
CA ASN A 58 5.88 14.75 -2.24
C ASN A 58 7.18 14.03 -2.64
N PRO A 59 8.28 14.78 -2.87
CA PRO A 59 9.63 14.25 -2.94
C PRO A 59 10.21 13.82 -1.57
N SER A 60 9.54 14.12 -0.46
CA SER A 60 10.09 13.92 0.89
C SER A 60 9.82 12.53 1.48
N LEU A 61 10.67 12.17 2.46
CA LEU A 61 10.69 10.95 3.26
C LEU A 61 9.52 10.84 4.27
N ASN A 62 8.42 11.59 4.06
CA ASN A 62 7.29 11.60 4.98
C ASN A 62 6.60 10.23 4.95
N PRO A 63 6.32 9.63 6.12
CA PRO A 63 5.65 8.34 6.21
C PRO A 63 4.16 8.53 5.95
N LEU A 64 3.75 8.60 4.68
CA LEU A 64 2.34 8.77 4.30
C LEU A 64 1.81 7.50 3.64
N PRO A 65 0.66 6.95 4.09
CA PRO A 65 0.01 5.83 3.42
C PRO A 65 -0.61 6.29 2.10
N ASP A 66 -1.06 5.36 1.26
CA ASP A 66 -1.82 5.70 0.04
C ASP A 66 -3.25 6.12 0.41
N ILE A 67 -3.85 5.43 1.40
CA ILE A 67 -5.19 5.71 1.93
C ILE A 67 -5.14 5.68 3.45
N MET A 68 -5.86 6.61 4.07
CA MET A 68 -6.19 6.56 5.49
C MET A 68 -7.69 6.32 5.64
N ALA A 69 -8.08 5.49 6.61
CA ALA A 69 -9.47 5.35 7.00
C ALA A 69 -9.64 5.30 8.51
N ARG A 70 -10.87 5.58 8.97
CA ARG A 70 -11.28 5.47 10.36
C ARG A 70 -12.65 4.80 10.46
N LYS A 71 -12.83 3.94 11.47
CA LYS A 71 -14.13 3.39 11.87
C LYS A 71 -14.19 3.32 13.40
N GLY A 72 -15.03 4.15 14.02
CA GLY A 72 -15.04 4.31 15.48
C GLY A 72 -13.69 4.82 16.00
N GLN A 73 -13.06 4.09 16.91
CA GLN A 73 -11.73 4.41 17.44
C GLN A 73 -10.59 3.92 16.54
N HIS A 74 -10.87 3.00 15.62
CA HIS A 74 -9.86 2.34 14.82
C HIS A 74 -9.42 3.21 13.64
N VAL A 75 -8.11 3.29 13.43
CA VAL A 75 -7.44 4.02 12.35
C VAL A 75 -6.65 3.03 11.51
N TYR A 76 -6.83 3.12 10.20
CA TYR A 76 -6.25 2.20 9.22
C TYR A 76 -5.39 2.98 8.24
N ALA A 77 -4.15 2.54 8.06
CA ALA A 77 -3.21 3.05 7.07
C ALA A 77 -3.01 1.97 6.00
N PHE A 78 -3.33 2.28 4.74
CA PHE A 78 -3.27 1.32 3.64
C PHE A 78 -2.13 1.63 2.68
N GLU A 79 -1.40 0.58 2.29
CA GLU A 79 -0.62 0.55 1.05
C GLU A 79 -1.39 -0.24 -0.01
N VAL A 80 -1.55 0.32 -1.21
CA VAL A 80 -2.43 -0.22 -2.25
C VAL A 80 -1.63 -0.68 -3.47
N LYS A 81 -1.90 -1.91 -3.95
CA LYS A 81 -1.36 -2.43 -5.20
C LYS A 81 -2.46 -2.98 -6.09
N ASN A 82 -2.35 -2.71 -7.39
CA ASN A 82 -3.13 -3.37 -8.43
C ASN A 82 -2.23 -4.31 -9.22
N ALA A 83 -2.57 -5.58 -9.26
CA ALA A 83 -1.86 -6.59 -10.02
C ALA A 83 -2.81 -7.68 -10.52
N SER A 84 -2.34 -8.56 -11.40
CA SER A 84 -3.16 -9.65 -11.94
C SER A 84 -3.20 -10.88 -11.02
N TYR A 85 -2.06 -11.26 -10.44
CA TYR A 85 -1.90 -12.54 -9.74
C TYR A 85 -1.22 -12.45 -8.37
N TYR A 86 -0.20 -11.60 -8.22
CA TYR A 86 0.43 -11.34 -6.93
C TYR A 86 0.85 -9.87 -6.81
N ALA A 87 0.98 -9.40 -5.57
CA ALA A 87 1.52 -8.08 -5.25
C ALA A 87 2.67 -8.21 -4.24
N TYR A 88 3.75 -7.47 -4.47
CA TYR A 88 4.86 -7.32 -3.54
C TYR A 88 4.82 -5.94 -2.87
N PHE A 89 5.12 -5.92 -1.59
CA PHE A 89 5.20 -4.74 -0.75
C PHE A 89 6.59 -4.73 -0.11
N PRO A 90 7.54 -3.89 -0.58
CA PRO A 90 8.86 -3.74 0.02
C PRO A 90 8.78 -3.29 1.48
N LYS A 91 9.75 -3.71 2.31
CA LYS A 91 9.84 -3.38 3.74
C LYS A 91 9.62 -1.90 4.02
N GLN A 92 10.26 -1.01 3.25
CA GLN A 92 10.16 0.44 3.43
C GLN A 92 8.73 0.96 3.24
N GLN A 93 7.94 0.35 2.36
CA GLN A 93 6.53 0.71 2.19
C GLN A 93 5.71 0.31 3.42
N ILE A 94 6.02 -0.83 4.02
CA ILE A 94 5.34 -1.34 5.22
C ILE A 94 5.73 -0.48 6.43
N GLU A 95 7.02 -0.19 6.61
CA GLU A 95 7.54 0.69 7.66
C GLU A 95 6.90 2.08 7.61
N LYS A 96 6.65 2.62 6.41
CA LYS A 96 5.95 3.91 6.25
C LYS A 96 4.59 3.90 6.95
N LEU A 97 3.83 2.79 6.88
CA LEU A 97 2.50 2.69 7.49
C LEU A 97 2.59 2.75 9.01
N PHE A 98 3.54 2.01 9.59
CA PHE A 98 3.77 2.03 11.03
C PHE A 98 4.28 3.37 11.52
N ARG A 99 5.23 3.99 10.80
CA ARG A 99 5.70 5.33 11.13
C ARG A 99 4.56 6.35 11.10
N PHE A 100 3.70 6.32 10.08
CA PHE A 100 2.50 7.16 10.02
C PHE A 100 1.64 6.99 11.27
N LEU A 101 1.29 5.73 11.58
CA LEU A 101 0.42 5.38 12.69
C LEU A 101 1.05 5.69 14.06
N HIS A 102 2.36 5.56 14.20
CA HIS A 102 3.10 5.82 15.43
C HIS A 102 3.28 7.33 15.66
N GLU A 103 3.74 8.05 14.64
CA GLU A 103 4.14 9.46 14.75
C GLU A 103 2.94 10.41 14.74
N LEU A 104 1.85 10.09 14.01
CA LEU A 104 0.78 11.05 13.74
C LEU A 104 -0.57 10.71 14.36
N ILE A 105 -0.78 9.48 14.83
CA ILE A 105 -2.08 9.05 15.36
C ILE A 105 -1.99 8.91 16.88
N PRO A 106 -2.62 9.81 17.67
CA PRO A 106 -2.58 9.75 19.13
C PRO A 106 -3.60 8.74 19.68
N ALA A 107 -3.31 7.45 19.52
CA ALA A 107 -4.11 6.34 20.03
C ALA A 107 -3.22 5.16 20.43
N ASP A 108 -3.78 4.19 21.15
CA ASP A 108 -3.08 2.94 21.45
C ASP A 108 -2.95 2.05 20.21
N ASN A 109 -1.91 1.21 20.18
CA ASN A 109 -1.61 0.33 19.05
C ASN A 109 -2.75 -0.65 18.71
N GLN A 110 -3.58 -1.03 19.70
CA GLN A 110 -4.76 -1.88 19.48
C GLN A 110 -5.82 -1.24 18.55
N TYR A 111 -5.80 0.08 18.39
CA TYR A 111 -6.71 0.83 17.52
C TYR A 111 -6.05 1.26 16.20
N LYS A 112 -4.84 0.77 15.89
CA LYS A 112 -4.06 1.21 14.74
C LYS A 112 -3.69 0.03 13.86
N HIS A 113 -4.03 0.11 12.58
CA HIS A 113 -3.95 -1.02 11.66
C HIS A 113 -3.14 -0.68 10.41
N ALA A 114 -2.01 -1.36 10.22
CA ALA A 114 -1.21 -1.27 9.00
C ALA A 114 -1.67 -2.34 8.00
N ILE A 115 -2.34 -1.92 6.92
CA ILE A 115 -3.00 -2.83 5.97
C ILE A 115 -2.34 -2.79 4.60
N LEU A 116 -1.99 -3.97 4.09
CA LEU A 116 -1.60 -4.16 2.69
C LEU A 116 -2.85 -4.55 1.89
N ALA A 117 -3.23 -3.73 0.92
CA ALA A 117 -4.40 -3.94 0.08
C ALA A 117 -3.99 -4.28 -1.36
N ALA A 118 -4.25 -5.52 -1.78
CA ALA A 118 -3.99 -5.96 -3.15
C ALA A 118 -5.31 -6.16 -3.90
N HIS A 119 -5.51 -5.41 -4.99
CA HIS A 119 -6.54 -5.69 -5.97
C HIS A 119 -6.00 -6.65 -7.02
N LEU A 120 -6.37 -7.93 -6.91
CA LEU A 120 -5.85 -9.03 -7.74
C LEU A 120 -6.91 -9.49 -8.76
N GLY A 121 -6.94 -8.81 -9.91
CA GLY A 121 -7.93 -9.03 -10.96
C GLY A 121 -9.32 -8.50 -10.57
N LYS A 122 -10.17 -9.35 -9.99
CA LYS A 122 -11.58 -9.02 -9.66
C LYS A 122 -11.86 -8.92 -8.16
N ARG A 123 -10.86 -9.18 -7.30
CA ARG A 123 -11.06 -9.24 -5.84
C ARG A 123 -10.00 -8.43 -5.11
N TRP A 124 -10.41 -7.91 -3.96
CA TRP A 124 -9.50 -7.37 -2.96
C TRP A 124 -9.02 -8.49 -2.04
N ILE A 125 -7.76 -8.40 -1.63
CA ILE A 125 -7.18 -9.18 -0.55
C ILE A 125 -6.47 -8.20 0.37
N PHE A 126 -6.81 -8.27 1.65
CA PHE A 126 -6.23 -7.41 2.68
C PHE A 126 -5.37 -8.23 3.62
N LYS A 127 -4.19 -7.71 3.93
CA LYS A 127 -3.30 -8.28 4.93
C LYS A 127 -2.91 -7.23 5.95
N GLU A 128 -3.39 -7.36 7.17
CA GLU A 128 -2.89 -6.62 8.32
C GLU A 128 -1.53 -7.16 8.75
N VAL A 129 -0.61 -6.24 9.00
CA VAL A 129 0.72 -6.52 9.56
C VAL A 129 0.68 -6.14 11.04
N GLY A 130 1.10 -7.05 11.92
CA GLY A 130 1.05 -6.83 13.37
C GLY A 130 2.16 -5.93 13.88
N TRP A 131 1.87 -5.14 14.92
CA TRP A 131 2.81 -4.23 15.58
C TRP A 131 4.10 -4.91 16.05
N GLN A 132 4.01 -6.13 16.59
CA GLN A 132 5.18 -6.88 17.06
C GLN A 132 6.21 -7.18 15.95
N GLU A 133 5.79 -7.23 14.68
CA GLU A 133 6.70 -7.42 13.56
C GLU A 133 7.53 -6.17 13.29
N TRP A 134 6.94 -4.99 13.48
CA TRP A 134 7.63 -3.71 13.32
C TRP A 134 8.51 -3.37 14.54
N GLU A 135 7.95 -3.46 15.76
CA GLU A 135 8.65 -3.11 17.01
C GLU A 135 9.91 -3.97 17.24
N LYS A 136 9.88 -5.24 16.83
CA LYS A 136 11.03 -6.16 16.95
C LYS A 136 11.94 -6.14 15.71
N ASN A 137 11.71 -5.23 14.76
CA ASN A 137 12.43 -5.15 13.47
C ASN A 137 12.44 -6.48 12.71
N ARG A 138 11.32 -7.20 12.70
CA ARG A 138 11.11 -8.51 12.05
C ARG A 138 10.28 -8.43 10.76
N LEU A 139 9.97 -7.22 10.28
CA LEU A 139 9.31 -7.05 9.00
C LEU A 139 10.11 -7.72 7.86
N PRO A 140 9.43 -8.44 6.96
CA PRO A 140 10.11 -9.07 5.83
C PRO A 140 10.62 -8.01 4.83
N GLU A 141 11.73 -8.30 4.15
CA GLU A 141 12.26 -7.45 3.06
C GLU A 141 11.21 -7.15 1.98
N LYS A 142 10.33 -8.12 1.72
CA LYS A 142 9.13 -7.95 0.91
C LYS A 142 8.00 -8.83 1.43
N ALA A 143 6.86 -8.25 1.74
CA ALA A 143 5.63 -9.01 1.92
C ALA A 143 5.03 -9.33 0.55
N ARG A 144 4.42 -10.52 0.42
CA ARG A 144 3.72 -10.95 -0.79
C ARG A 144 2.27 -11.30 -0.46
N ILE A 145 1.36 -10.89 -1.34
CA ILE A 145 -0.02 -11.35 -1.37
C ILE A 145 -0.27 -12.04 -2.71
N LEU A 146 -0.81 -13.26 -2.67
CA LEU A 146 -1.20 -14.06 -3.85
C LEU A 146 -2.72 -14.07 -4.01
N LYS A 147 -3.21 -14.22 -5.24
CA LYS A 147 -4.66 -14.28 -5.53
C LYS A 147 -5.41 -15.40 -4.81
N ARG A 148 -4.73 -16.48 -4.44
CA ARG A 148 -5.28 -17.61 -3.68
C ARG A 148 -5.35 -17.36 -2.18
N ASP A 149 -4.68 -16.32 -1.67
CA ASP A 149 -4.68 -16.01 -0.25
C ASP A 149 -6.09 -15.59 0.18
N ARG A 150 -6.45 -15.85 1.44
CA ARG A 150 -7.72 -15.37 2.01
C ARG A 150 -7.62 -13.94 2.53
N GLY A 151 -6.41 -13.49 2.88
CA GLY A 151 -6.21 -12.30 3.71
C GLY A 151 -6.45 -12.63 5.19
N ASN A 152 -6.10 -11.71 6.08
CA ASN A 152 -6.38 -11.79 7.52
C ASN A 152 -7.20 -10.59 8.02
N PHE A 153 -7.61 -9.69 7.13
CA PHE A 153 -8.46 -8.55 7.43
C PHE A 153 -9.68 -8.55 6.50
N SER A 154 -10.86 -8.26 7.06
CA SER A 154 -12.07 -8.04 6.27
C SER A 154 -12.56 -6.61 6.47
N ALA A 155 -12.68 -5.88 5.37
CA ALA A 155 -13.28 -4.55 5.38
C ALA A 155 -14.74 -4.56 5.85
N GLU A 156 -15.43 -5.71 5.85
CA GLU A 156 -16.81 -5.82 6.32
C GLU A 156 -16.91 -5.79 7.84
N ASN A 157 -16.00 -6.47 8.53
CA ASN A 157 -16.11 -6.74 9.97
C ASN A 157 -15.29 -5.79 10.85
N GLY A 158 -14.42 -4.94 10.27
CA GLY A 158 -13.65 -3.96 11.04
C GLY A 158 -12.33 -4.48 11.63
N GLY A 159 -12.04 -5.77 11.53
CA GLY A 159 -10.97 -6.38 12.33
C GLY A 159 -11.46 -6.62 13.75
#